data_AF-A0A3D1JGL3-F1
#
_entry.id   AF-A0A3D1JGL3-F1
#
_cell.length_a   1.000
_cell.length_b   1.000
_cell.length_c   1.000
_cell.angle_alpha   90.00
_cell.angle_beta   90.00
_cell.angle_gamma   90.00
#
_symmetry.space_group_name_H-M   'P 1'
#
loop_
_entity.id
_entity.type
_entity.pdbx_description
1 polymer ?
#
loop_
_entity_poly.entity_id
_entity_poly.type
_entity_poly.pdbx_seq_one_letter_code
_entity_poly.pdbx_strand_id
1 'polypeptide(L)' 'MELGMPELLIILVLIILLFGVGRISKIGQELGNGIRAFREGLHGEEPVETEAQSQPVENPK' A
#
# COMPACT_ATOMS: atom_id res chain seq x y z
N MET A 1 -3.22 -30.06 -7.81
CA MET A 1 -2.61 -28.91 -8.50
C MET A 1 -3.18 -27.66 -7.85
N GLU A 2 -2.82 -27.42 -6.59
CA GLU A 2 -3.21 -26.17 -5.93
C GLU A 2 -2.19 -25.12 -6.35
N LEU A 3 -2.66 -23.96 -6.82
CA LEU A 3 -1.81 -22.80 -7.01
C LEU A 3 -1.15 -22.48 -5.67
N GLY A 4 0.13 -22.79 -5.56
CA GLY A 4 0.89 -22.53 -4.35
C GLY A 4 1.21 -21.05 -4.21
N MET A 5 1.71 -20.69 -3.03
CA MET A 5 2.31 -19.37 -2.80
C MET A 5 3.36 -18.97 -3.86
N PRO A 6 4.22 -19.88 -4.38
CA PRO A 6 5.21 -19.52 -5.41
C PRO A 6 4.59 -19.01 -6.71
N GLU A 7 3.55 -19.68 -7.23
CA GLU A 7 2.89 -19.30 -8.48
C GLU A 7 2.19 -17.94 -8.36
N LEU A 8 1.56 -17.67 -7.20
CA LEU A 8 0.91 -16.39 -6.91
C LEU A 8 1.93 -15.24 -6.88
N LEU A 9 3.13 -15.49 -6.34
CA LEU A 9 4.21 -14.52 -6.29
C LEU A 9 4.74 -14.18 -7.69
N ILE A 10 4.90 -15.18 -8.57
CA ILE A 10 5.30 -14.96 -9.97
C ILE A 10 4.28 -14.10 -10.71
N ILE A 11 2.99 -14.38 -10.53
CA ILE A 11 1.91 -13.59 -11.15
C ILE A 11 1.93 -12.15 -10.61
N LEU A 12 2.14 -11.97 -9.31
CA LEU A 12 2.23 -10.64 -8.69
C LEU A 12 3.38 -9.82 -9.29
N VAL A 13 4.55 -10.43 -9.48
CA VAL A 13 5.70 -9.77 -10.13
C VAL A 13 5.37 -9.35 -11.56
N LEU A 14 4.69 -10.20 -12.33
CA LEU A 14 4.27 -9.85 -13.70
C LEU A 14 3.30 -8.66 -13.72
N ILE A 15 2.33 -8.63 -12.80
CA ILE A 15 1.40 -7.49 -12.65
C ILE A 15 2.19 -6.22 -12.33
N ILE A 16 3.13 -6.28 -11.39
CA ILE A 16 3.97 -5.12 -11.04
C ILE A 16 4.81 -4.65 -12.23
N LEU A 17 5.33 -5.55 -13.06
CA LEU A 17 6.07 -5.17 -14.27
C LEU A 17 5.19 -4.51 -15.33
N LEU A 18 3.96 -5.01 -15.53
CA LEU A 18 3.02 -4.47 -16.52
C LEU A 18 2.50 -3.08 -16.13
N PHE A 19 2.10 -2.92 -14.87
CA PHE A 19 1.53 -1.67 -14.38
C PHE A 19 2.59 -0.69 -13.85
N GLY A 20 3.76 -1.20 -13.47
CA GLY A 20 4.83 -0.46 -12.82
C GLY A 20 4.57 -0.23 -11.33
N VAL A 21 5.65 -0.16 -10.54
CA VAL A 21 5.60 0.11 -9.10
C VAL A 21 4.94 1.46 -8.78
N GLY A 22 5.19 2.50 -9.58
CA GLY A 22 4.68 3.85 -9.32
C GLY A 22 3.15 3.96 -9.43
N ARG A 23 2.52 3.24 -10.36
CA ARG A 23 1.05 3.25 -10.51
C ARG A 23 0.39 2.50 -9.37
N ILE A 24 0.95 1.34 -8.98
CA ILE A 24 0.46 0.54 -7.86
C ILE A 24 0.60 1.29 -6.53
N SER A 25 1.76 1.92 -6.27
CA SER A 25 1.96 2.72 -5.05
C SER A 25 1.00 3.91 -4.96
N LYS A 26 0.76 4.61 -6.08
CA LYS A 26 -0.19 5.73 -6.12
C LYS A 26 -1.62 5.29 -5.77
N ILE A 27 -2.10 4.23 -6.42
CA ILE A 27 -3.43 3.67 -6.15
C ILE A 27 -3.52 3.14 -4.70
N GLY A 28 -2.47 2.48 -4.22
CA GLY A 28 -2.40 1.98 -2.85
C GLY A 28 -2.43 3.10 -1.81
N GLN A 29 -1.78 4.23 -2.08
CA GLN A 29 -1.80 5.40 -1.19
C GLN A 29 -3.19 6.05 -1.16
N GLU A 30 -3.84 6.22 -2.33
CA GLU A 30 -5.20 6.75 -2.44
C GLU A 30 -6.22 5.84 -1.73
N LEU A 31 -6.12 4.53 -1.94
CA LEU A 31 -6.95 3.52 -1.28
C LEU A 31 -6.69 3.46 0.23
N GLY A 32 -5.42 3.52 0.66
CA GLY A 32 -5.02 3.49 2.06
C GLY A 32 -5.57 4.69 2.83
N ASN A 33 -5.51 5.89 2.24
CA ASN A 33 -6.10 7.10 2.82
C ASN A 33 -7.63 6.98 2.93
N GLY A 34 -8.30 6.42 1.91
CA GLY A 34 -9.74 6.16 1.96
C GLY A 34 -10.14 5.15 3.03
N ILE A 35 -9.39 4.05 3.16
CA ILE A 35 -9.61 3.04 4.21
C ILE A 35 -9.34 3.64 5.59
N ARG A 36 -8.33 4.50 5.73
CA ARG A 36 -8.02 5.20 6.98
C ARG A 36 -9.18 6.11 7.40
N ALA A 37 -9.65 6.98 6.50
CA ALA A 37 -10.80 7.84 6.75
C ALA A 37 -12.08 7.04 7.06
N PHE A 38 -12.28 5.90 6.38
CA PHE A 38 -13.39 5.00 6.64
C PHE A 38 -13.30 4.37 8.05
N ARG A 39 -12.10 3.92 8.45
CA ARG A 39 -11.85 3.40 9.80
C ARG A 39 -12.05 4.46 10.88
N GLU A 40 -11.55 5.67 10.66
CA GLU A 40 -11.73 6.81 11.58
C GLU A 40 -13.21 7.17 11.74
N GLY A 41 -13.97 7.19 10.64
CA GLY A 41 -15.42 7.43 10.66
C GLY A 41 -16.24 6.33 11.33
N LEU A 42 -15.78 5.06 11.27
CA LEU A 42 -16.44 3.93 11.94
C LEU A 42 -16.12 3.84 13.44
N HIS A 43 -14.91 4.25 13.85
CA HIS A 43 -14.47 4.14 15.24
C HIS A 43 -14.77 5.38 16.08
N GLY A 44 -15.15 6.52 15.49
CA GLY A 44 -15.64 7.68 16.20
C GLY A 44 -14.61 8.31 17.14
N GLU A 45 -13.91 9.33 16.66
CA GLU A 45 -13.07 10.26 17.45
C GLU A 45 -12.07 9.61 18.45
N GLU A 46 -11.54 8.43 18.13
CA GLU A 46 -10.21 8.03 18.65
C GLU A 46 -9.18 8.28 17.55
N PRO A 47 -8.19 9.19 17.78
CA PRO A 47 -7.13 9.41 16.82
C PRO A 47 -6.28 8.15 16.76
N VAL A 48 -6.46 7.35 15.70
CA VAL A 48 -5.50 6.29 15.39
C VAL A 48 -4.24 6.99 14.88
N GLU A 49 -3.28 7.15 15.79
CA GLU A 49 -1.93 7.65 15.53
C GLU A 49 -1.18 6.63 14.67
N THR A 50 -1.54 6.55 13.39
CA THR A 50 -0.78 5.74 12.43
C THR A 50 0.25 6.63 11.77
N GLU A 51 1.46 6.51 12.30
CA GLU A 51 2.73 6.96 11.74
C GLU A 51 2.92 6.40 10.33
N ALA A 52 2.41 7.10 9.32
CA ALA A 52 2.93 6.97 7.96
C ALA A 52 4.12 7.92 7.82
N GLN A 53 5.18 7.68 8.61
CA GLN A 53 6.49 8.26 8.35
C GLN A 53 7.05 7.60 7.08
N SER A 54 6.63 8.09 5.92
CA SER A 54 7.52 8.08 4.76
C SER A 54 8.59 9.12 5.07
N GLN A 55 9.55 8.77 5.94
CA GLN A 55 10.79 9.53 5.99
C GLN A 55 11.41 9.38 4.59
N PRO A 56 11.63 10.47 3.83
CA PRO A 56 12.52 10.41 2.71
C PRO A 56 13.90 10.12 3.31
N VAL A 57 14.34 8.86 3.20
CA VAL A 57 15.76 8.57 3.37
C VAL A 57 16.47 9.33 2.27
N GLU A 58 17.30 10.27 2.71
CA GLU A 58 18.37 10.94 1.99
C GLU A 58 18.02 12.21 1.21
N ASN A 59 18.45 13.35 1.78
CA ASN A 59 18.92 14.51 1.03
C ASN A 59 20.11 15.11 1.83
N PRO A 60 20.93 15.97 1.24
CA PRO A 60 22.20 15.65 0.61
C PRO A 60 23.40 16.29 1.35
N LYS A 61 24.61 15.84 1.08
CA LYS A 61 25.82 16.67 1.22
C LYS A 61 26.63 16.62 -0.07
#